data_AF-A0A914QPH6-F1
#
_entry.id   AF-A0A914QPH6-F1
#
_cell.length_a   1.000
_cell.length_b   1.000
_cell.length_c   1.000
_cell.angle_alpha   90.00
_cell.angle_beta   90.00
_cell.angle_gamma   90.00
#
_symmetry.space_group_name_H-M   'P 1'
#
loop_
_entity.id
_entity.type
_entity.pdbx_description
1 polymer ?
#
loop_
_entity_poly.entity_id
_entity_poly.type
_entity_poly.pdbx_seq_one_letter_code
_entity_poly.pdbx_strand_id
1 'polypeptide(L)'
;MARLPTEEDFAVEAKPLLVLLDDCLTSSPTLEAYLEKLTTKQSHHQQLCVVIIVQNLFDKRIKVARNNSHYIICMRSPSAAHSLRVIGTHLFPNRLKYFLSAWEMATRELFSYLVIDQHPASHEMLRLRTSIFPPDDTVVFLPKA
;
A
#
# COMPACT_ATOMS: atom_id res chain seq x y z
N MET A 1 4.74 -22.01 13.48
CA MET A 1 3.92 -21.26 12.50
C MET A 1 3.54 -19.92 13.12
N ALA A 2 3.74 -18.81 12.42
CA ALA A 2 3.28 -17.50 12.91
C ALA A 2 1.75 -17.45 12.87
N ARG A 3 1.12 -17.00 13.97
CA ARG A 3 -0.33 -16.80 14.04
C ARG A 3 -0.67 -15.35 13.68
N LEU A 4 -1.88 -15.13 13.14
CA LEU A 4 -2.41 -13.77 13.00
C LEU A 4 -2.57 -13.14 14.39
N PRO A 5 -2.22 -11.85 14.56
CA PRO A 5 -2.53 -11.12 15.78
C PRO A 5 -4.03 -11.13 16.09
N THR A 6 -4.39 -11.16 17.37
CA THR A 6 -5.78 -11.16 17.85
C THR A 6 -6.11 -9.85 18.55
N GLU A 7 -7.37 -9.67 18.96
CA GLU A 7 -7.78 -8.47 19.69
C GLU A 7 -7.06 -8.30 21.02
N GLU A 8 -6.68 -9.40 21.67
CA GLU A 8 -5.87 -9.39 22.89
C GLU A 8 -4.48 -8.81 22.64
N ASP A 9 -3.86 -9.13 21.50
CA ASP A 9 -2.55 -8.55 21.13
C ASP A 9 -2.65 -7.03 20.86
N PHE A 10 -3.84 -6.53 20.50
CA PHE A 10 -4.08 -5.11 20.28
C PHE A 10 -4.52 -4.35 21.55
N ALA A 11 -4.84 -5.06 22.63
CA ALA A 11 -5.32 -4.54 23.90
C ALA A 11 -4.17 -4.13 24.85
N VAL A 12 -3.10 -3.56 24.28
CA VAL A 12 -1.99 -2.98 25.03
C VAL A 12 -2.17 -1.47 25.21
N GLU A 13 -1.79 -0.96 26.38
CA GLU A 13 -1.92 0.46 26.74
C GLU A 13 -1.03 1.38 25.88
N ALA A 14 0.09 0.88 25.37
CA ALA A 14 1.00 1.64 24.52
C ALA A 14 0.40 1.80 23.11
N LYS A 15 -0.18 2.98 22.85
CA LYS A 15 -0.70 3.40 21.54
C LYS A 15 0.09 4.60 21.01
N PRO A 16 0.25 4.76 19.68
CA PRO A 16 -0.28 3.92 18.59
C PRO A 16 0.48 2.61 18.37
N LEU A 17 -0.16 1.61 17.76
CA LEU A 17 0.48 0.32 17.45
C LEU A 17 0.78 0.19 15.95
N LEU A 18 1.93 -0.39 15.63
CA LEU A 18 2.29 -0.79 14.28
C LEU A 18 2.16 -2.30 14.12
N VAL A 19 1.27 -2.73 13.23
CA VAL A 19 1.04 -4.14 12.88
C VAL A 19 1.70 -4.42 11.54
N LEU A 20 2.74 -5.26 11.56
CA LEU A 20 3.46 -5.70 10.36
C LEU A 20 2.98 -7.11 9.97
N LEU A 21 2.40 -7.21 8.77
CA LEU A 21 1.87 -8.43 8.20
C LEU A 21 2.72 -8.84 7.00
N ASP A 22 3.66 -9.77 7.20
CA ASP A 22 4.55 -10.27 6.15
C ASP A 22 3.93 -11.43 5.36
N ASP A 23 4.45 -11.67 4.15
CA ASP A 23 3.95 -12.55 3.07
C ASP A 23 3.58 -13.99 3.52
N CYS A 24 4.09 -14.42 4.68
CA CYS A 24 3.79 -15.72 5.31
C CYS A 24 2.31 -15.90 5.75
N LEU A 25 1.49 -14.86 5.70
CA LEU A 25 0.08 -14.90 6.10
C LEU A 25 -0.87 -15.50 5.04
N THR A 26 -0.35 -15.78 3.84
CA THR A 26 -1.09 -16.34 2.69
C THR A 26 -1.57 -17.78 2.87
N SER A 27 -1.26 -18.46 3.98
CA SER A 27 -1.74 -19.82 4.25
C SER A 27 -3.05 -19.88 5.05
N SER A 28 -3.49 -18.77 5.67
CA SER A 28 -4.72 -18.79 6.48
C SER A 28 -5.97 -18.72 5.59
N PRO A 29 -6.92 -19.66 5.72
CA PRO A 29 -8.20 -19.60 5.00
C PRO A 29 -9.06 -18.41 5.44
N THR A 30 -8.78 -17.81 6.60
CA THR A 30 -9.52 -16.68 7.17
C THR A 30 -8.87 -15.32 6.93
N LEU A 31 -7.80 -15.26 6.12
CA LEU A 31 -7.03 -14.04 5.88
C LEU A 31 -7.89 -12.88 5.37
N GLU A 32 -8.81 -13.14 4.44
CA GLU A 32 -9.67 -12.10 3.85
C GLU A 32 -10.56 -11.43 4.91
N ALA A 33 -11.29 -12.23 5.69
CA ALA A 33 -12.15 -11.74 6.76
C ALA A 33 -11.35 -11.02 7.86
N TYR A 34 -10.15 -11.51 8.16
CA TYR A 34 -9.24 -10.88 9.11
C TYR A 34 -8.79 -9.49 8.63
N LEU A 35 -8.30 -9.40 7.39
CA LEU A 35 -7.84 -8.15 6.80
C LEU A 35 -8.99 -7.14 6.69
N GLU A 36 -10.18 -7.58 6.28
CA GLU A 36 -11.38 -6.74 6.24
C GLU A 36 -11.67 -6.12 7.61
N LYS A 37 -11.72 -6.93 8.68
CA LYS A 37 -11.95 -6.44 10.04
C LYS A 37 -10.87 -5.44 10.49
N LEU A 38 -9.62 -5.76 10.19
CA LEU A 38 -8.46 -4.96 10.58
C LEU A 38 -8.45 -3.60 9.87
N THR A 39 -8.68 -3.57 8.55
CA THR A 39 -8.59 -2.34 7.74
C THR A 39 -9.84 -1.46 7.78
N THR A 40 -11.02 -2.02 8.07
CA THR A 40 -12.28 -1.25 8.07
C THR A 40 -12.72 -0.78 9.45
N LYS A 41 -12.57 -1.61 10.50
CA LYS A 41 -13.10 -1.33 11.84
C LYS A 41 -12.00 -1.02 12.85
N GLN A 42 -10.92 -1.78 12.89
CA GLN A 42 -9.96 -1.68 13.99
C GLN A 42 -8.91 -0.57 13.79
N SER A 43 -8.45 -0.32 12.56
CA SER A 43 -7.44 0.72 12.27
C SER A 43 -7.83 2.11 12.78
N HIS A 44 -9.05 2.55 12.47
CA HIS A 44 -9.53 3.89 12.82
C HIS A 44 -9.92 4.04 14.29
N HIS A 45 -10.43 2.98 14.93
CA HIS A 45 -10.90 3.03 16.32
C HIS A 45 -9.84 2.69 17.37
N GLN A 46 -8.79 1.94 17.01
CA GLN A 46 -7.79 1.44 17.96
C GLN A 46 -6.38 2.01 17.77
N GLN A 47 -6.24 3.10 17.01
CA GLN A 47 -4.96 3.76 16.69
C GLN A 47 -3.90 2.77 16.16
N LEU A 48 -4.29 1.97 15.17
CA LEU A 48 -3.42 0.98 14.54
C LEU A 48 -2.92 1.49 13.19
N CYS A 49 -1.60 1.45 12.98
CA CYS A 49 -0.99 1.50 11.67
C CYS A 49 -0.77 0.07 11.18
N VAL A 50 -1.28 -0.27 10.01
CA VAL A 50 -1.20 -1.63 9.46
C VAL A 50 -0.36 -1.58 8.18
N VAL A 51 0.73 -2.35 8.16
CA VAL A 51 1.58 -2.52 6.97
C VAL A 51 1.48 -3.97 6.54
N ILE A 52 1.11 -4.17 5.27
CA ILE A 52 0.93 -5.48 4.68
C ILE A 52 1.92 -5.61 3.52
N ILE A 53 2.76 -6.63 3.57
CA ILE A 53 3.74 -6.95 2.54
C ILE A 53 3.21 -8.15 1.75
N VAL A 54 3.11 -7.99 0.43
CA VAL A 54 2.54 -9.00 -0.47
C VAL A 54 3.34 -9.12 -1.75
N GLN A 55 3.45 -10.34 -2.29
CA GLN A 55 4.02 -10.55 -3.64
C GLN A 55 3.03 -10.19 -4.75
N ASN A 56 1.73 -10.37 -4.49
CA ASN A 56 0.68 -10.18 -5.49
C ASN A 56 -0.40 -9.21 -5.00
N LEU A 57 -0.35 -7.98 -5.53
CA LEU A 57 -1.33 -6.92 -5.25
C LEU A 57 -2.76 -7.27 -5.70
N PHE A 58 -2.92 -8.26 -6.58
CA PHE A 58 -4.20 -8.69 -7.16
C PHE A 58 -4.73 -10.00 -6.57
N ASP A 59 -4.13 -10.49 -5.49
CA ASP A 59 -4.74 -11.56 -4.71
C ASP A 59 -6.14 -11.12 -4.25
N LYS A 60 -7.14 -11.99 -4.44
CA LYS A 60 -8.53 -11.69 -4.07
C LYS A 60 -8.66 -11.45 -2.57
N ARG A 61 -7.87 -12.15 -1.76
CA ARG A 61 -7.93 -12.11 -0.29
C ARG A 61 -7.51 -10.77 0.29
N ILE A 62 -6.71 -9.98 -0.44
CA ILE A 62 -6.25 -8.66 0.01
C ILE A 62 -7.02 -7.51 -0.65
N LYS A 63 -8.03 -7.80 -1.47
CA LYS A 63 -8.79 -6.79 -2.23
C LYS A 63 -9.37 -5.71 -1.31
N VAL A 64 -9.96 -6.11 -0.19
CA VAL A 64 -10.55 -5.18 0.77
C VAL A 64 -9.47 -4.30 1.40
N ALA A 65 -8.35 -4.90 1.84
CA ALA A 65 -7.24 -4.16 2.40
C ALA A 65 -6.69 -3.14 1.40
N ARG A 66 -6.40 -3.56 0.16
CA ARG A 66 -5.90 -2.69 -0.92
C ARG A 66 -6.82 -1.49 -1.18
N ASN A 67 -8.14 -1.72 -1.20
CA ASN A 67 -9.11 -0.66 -1.46
C ASN A 67 -9.22 0.34 -0.31
N ASN A 68 -8.91 -0.07 0.93
CA ASN A 68 -8.96 0.79 2.12
C ASN A 68 -7.56 1.33 2.52
N SER A 69 -6.49 0.92 1.83
CA SER A 69 -5.13 1.38 2.10
C SER A 69 -4.96 2.87 1.80
N HIS A 70 -4.53 3.66 2.79
CA HIS A 70 -4.14 5.05 2.57
C HIS A 70 -2.89 5.19 1.70
N TYR A 71 -1.98 4.22 1.73
CA TYR A 71 -0.76 4.23 0.95
C TYR A 71 -0.54 2.86 0.31
N ILE A 72 -0.11 2.86 -0.94
CA ILE A 72 0.37 1.66 -1.64
C ILE A 72 1.80 1.94 -2.10
N ILE A 73 2.73 1.08 -1.71
CA ILE A 73 4.13 1.17 -2.14
C ILE A 73 4.37 0.07 -3.17
N CYS A 74 4.81 0.46 -4.37
CA CYS A 74 5.05 -0.46 -5.47
C CYS A 74 6.53 -0.43 -5.88
N MET A 75 7.22 -1.55 -5.67
CA MET A 75 8.60 -1.74 -6.10
C MET A 75 8.66 -2.25 -7.55
N ARG A 76 9.86 -2.23 -8.15
CA ARG A 76 10.07 -2.81 -9.48
C ARG A 76 9.99 -4.34 -9.42
N SER A 77 9.17 -4.94 -10.29
CA SER A 77 9.17 -6.38 -10.57
C SER A 77 8.77 -6.64 -12.02
N PRO A 78 9.32 -7.66 -12.71
CA PRO A 78 8.93 -8.02 -14.07
C PRO A 78 7.42 -8.27 -14.23
N SER A 79 6.76 -8.81 -13.19
CA SER A 79 5.31 -9.06 -13.17
C SER A 79 4.49 -7.82 -12.80
N ALA A 80 5.11 -6.76 -12.28
CA ALA A 80 4.41 -5.58 -11.80
C ALA A 80 3.80 -4.73 -12.92
N ALA A 81 4.33 -4.78 -14.15
CA ALA A 81 3.88 -3.88 -15.23
C ALA A 81 2.39 -4.05 -15.57
N HIS A 82 1.88 -5.28 -15.64
CA HIS A 82 0.46 -5.53 -15.90
C HIS A 82 -0.40 -5.11 -14.70
N SER A 83 -0.01 -5.56 -13.50
CA SER A 83 -0.61 -5.20 -12.22
C SER A 83 -0.74 -3.68 -12.06
N LEU A 84 0.30 -2.92 -12.39
CA LEU A 84 0.31 -1.47 -12.29
C LEU A 84 -0.54 -0.78 -13.33
N ARG A 85 -0.65 -1.34 -14.54
CA ARG A 85 -1.60 -0.82 -15.54
C ARG A 85 -3.04 -0.96 -15.05
N VAL A 86 -3.37 -2.11 -14.46
CA VAL A 86 -4.72 -2.35 -13.92
C VAL A 86 -5.01 -1.37 -12.78
N ILE A 87 -4.13 -1.27 -11.77
CA ILE A 87 -4.35 -0.34 -10.66
C ILE A 87 -4.36 1.12 -11.12
N GLY A 88 -3.49 1.49 -12.06
CA GLY A 88 -3.44 2.83 -12.64
C GLY A 88 -4.73 3.21 -13.36
N THR A 89 -5.41 2.23 -13.98
CA THR A 89 -6.71 2.47 -14.63
C THR A 89 -7.80 2.78 -13.59
N HIS A 90 -7.75 2.12 -12.42
CA HIS A 90 -8.69 2.37 -11.33
C HIS A 90 -8.42 3.69 -10.59
N LEU A 91 -7.15 3.99 -10.30
CA LEU A 91 -6.77 5.16 -9.51
C LEU A 91 -6.62 6.44 -10.34
N PHE A 92 -6.27 6.32 -11.62
CA PHE A 92 -6.00 7.44 -12.53
C PHE A 92 -6.69 7.21 -13.90
N PRO A 93 -8.04 7.07 -13.95
CA PRO A 93 -8.78 6.65 -15.15
C PRO A 93 -8.52 7.51 -16.39
N ASN A 94 -8.30 8.82 -16.21
CA ASN A 94 -7.99 9.77 -17.30
C ASN A 94 -6.50 10.16 -17.36
N ARG A 95 -5.67 9.59 -16.48
CA ARG A 95 -4.25 9.95 -16.32
C ARG A 95 -3.34 8.72 -16.25
N LEU A 96 -3.74 7.60 -16.87
CA LEU A 96 -2.97 6.35 -16.86
C LEU A 96 -1.55 6.54 -17.42
N LYS A 97 -1.39 7.29 -18.51
CA LYS A 97 -0.06 7.57 -19.10
C LYS A 97 0.85 8.29 -18.11
N TYR A 98 0.30 9.27 -17.38
CA TYR A 98 1.01 9.98 -16.33
C TYR A 98 1.43 9.03 -15.20
N PHE A 99 0.50 8.20 -14.71
CA PHE A 99 0.79 7.22 -13.67
C PHE A 99 1.89 6.23 -14.07
N LEU A 100 1.81 5.66 -15.27
CA LEU A 100 2.81 4.70 -15.77
C LEU A 100 4.17 5.36 -15.98
N SER A 101 4.22 6.60 -16.46
CA SER A 101 5.46 7.37 -16.58
C SER A 101 6.07 7.65 -15.22
N ALA A 102 5.27 8.03 -14.23
CA ALA A 102 5.73 8.26 -12.86
C ALA A 102 6.31 6.97 -12.24
N TRP A 103 5.63 5.83 -12.41
CA TRP A 103 6.16 4.54 -11.98
C TRP A 103 7.48 4.18 -12.67
N GLU A 104 7.54 4.32 -14.00
CA GLU A 104 8.74 3.99 -14.76
C GLU A 104 9.93 4.85 -14.32
N MET A 105 9.71 6.14 -14.05
CA MET A 105 10.72 7.06 -13.52
C MET A 105 11.10 6.73 -12.07
N ALA A 106 10.11 6.48 -11.20
CA ALA A 106 10.33 6.16 -9.79
C ALA A 106 11.04 4.82 -9.59
N THR A 107 10.98 3.92 -10.58
CA THR A 107 11.52 2.56 -10.49
C THR A 107 12.70 2.31 -11.45
N ARG A 108 13.45 3.36 -11.84
CA ARG A 108 14.62 3.22 -12.73
C ARG A 108 15.79 2.53 -12.05
N GLU A 109 16.05 2.92 -10.81
CA GLU A 109 17.17 2.43 -10.03
C GLU A 109 16.80 1.14 -9.28
N LEU A 110 17.79 0.34 -8.91
CA LEU A 110 17.57 -0.84 -8.07
C LEU A 110 17.03 -0.41 -6.70
N PHE A 111 16.16 -1.25 -6.11
CA PHE A 111 15.54 -1.03 -4.79
C PHE A 111 14.67 0.23 -4.65
N SER A 112 14.38 0.90 -5.75
CA SER A 112 13.47 2.06 -5.79
C SER A 112 11.99 1.64 -5.85
N TYR A 113 11.11 2.58 -5.54
CA TYR A 113 9.68 2.32 -5.36
C TYR A 113 8.85 3.56 -5.71
N LEU A 114 7.60 3.34 -6.10
CA LEU A 114 6.58 4.39 -6.20
C LEU A 114 5.66 4.33 -4.99
N VAL A 115 5.49 5.45 -4.31
CA VAL A 115 4.45 5.67 -3.29
C VAL A 115 3.22 6.23 -3.98
N ILE A 116 2.10 5.54 -3.80
CA ILE A 116 0.77 5.95 -4.23
C ILE A 116 0.00 6.35 -2.98
N ASP A 117 -0.25 7.65 -2.84
CA ASP A 117 -0.99 8.22 -1.73
C ASP A 117 -2.49 8.30 -2.07
N GLN A 118 -3.30 7.55 -1.33
CA GLN A 118 -4.75 7.49 -1.42
C GLN A 118 -5.44 8.17 -0.23
N HIS A 119 -4.69 8.80 0.68
CA HIS A 119 -5.27 9.42 1.86
C HIS A 119 -6.21 10.56 1.45
N PRO A 120 -7.43 10.65 2.03
CA PRO A 120 -8.44 11.63 1.58
C PRO A 120 -8.02 13.08 1.82
N ALA A 121 -7.25 13.35 2.88
CA ALA A 121 -6.74 14.69 3.18
C ALA A 121 -5.48 15.09 2.37
N SER A 122 -4.91 14.19 1.56
CA SER A 122 -3.70 14.48 0.80
C SER A 122 -3.98 15.38 -0.39
N HIS A 123 -3.09 16.35 -0.61
CA HIS A 123 -3.13 17.24 -1.76
C HIS A 123 -2.93 16.46 -3.06
N GLU A 124 -3.70 16.78 -4.11
CA GLU A 124 -3.70 16.04 -5.38
C GLU A 124 -2.31 15.96 -6.04
N MET A 125 -1.54 17.04 -5.95
CA MET A 125 -0.16 17.08 -6.47
C MET A 125 0.82 16.16 -5.73
N LEU A 126 0.50 15.70 -4.52
CA LEU A 126 1.39 14.86 -3.70
C LEU A 126 1.05 13.36 -3.79
N ARG A 127 0.15 12.99 -4.72
CA ARG A 127 -0.38 11.63 -4.86
C ARG A 127 0.67 10.60 -5.26
N LEU A 128 1.68 10.99 -6.03
CA LEU A 128 2.72 10.10 -6.54
C LEU A 128 4.11 10.60 -6.12
N ARG A 129 4.84 9.81 -5.33
CA ARG A 129 6.13 10.18 -4.75
C ARG A 129 7.12 9.02 -4.75
N THR A 130 8.41 9.31 -4.64
CA THR A 130 9.47 8.33 -4.35
C THR A 130 10.51 8.95 -3.41
N SER A 131 11.46 8.14 -2.93
CA SER A 131 12.57 8.60 -2.08
C SER A 131 12.09 9.36 -0.83
N ILE A 132 11.14 8.77 -0.10
CA ILE A 132 10.50 9.42 1.06
C ILE A 132 11.30 9.28 2.37
N PHE A 133 12.47 8.65 2.33
CA PHE A 133 13.31 8.40 3.49
C PHE A 133 14.64 9.15 3.36
N PRO A 134 15.18 9.71 4.45
CA PRO A 134 16.53 10.28 4.46
C PRO A 134 17.60 9.24 4.07
N PRO A 135 18.73 9.63 3.45
CA PRO A 135 19.14 11.00 3.14
C PRO A 135 18.58 11.55 1.81
N ASP A 136 17.75 10.79 1.11
CA ASP A 136 17.29 11.17 -0.23
C ASP A 136 16.28 12.34 -0.17
N ASP A 137 16.31 13.15 -1.22
CA ASP A 137 15.28 14.16 -1.43
C ASP A 137 14.02 13.52 -2.03
N THR A 138 12.87 13.79 -1.40
CA THR A 138 11.59 13.29 -1.90
C THR A 138 11.29 13.86 -3.27
N VAL A 139 11.10 12.96 -4.24
CA VAL A 139 10.70 13.33 -5.60
C VAL A 139 9.19 13.19 -5.73
N VAL A 140 8.54 14.26 -6.19
CA VAL A 140 7.10 14.31 -6.45
C VAL A 140 6.86 14.30 -7.96
N PHE A 141 5.97 13.43 -8.43
CA PHE A 141 5.56 13.40 -9.83
C PHE A 141 4.33 14.27 -10.04
N LEU A 142 4.39 15.18 -11.00
CA LEU A 142 3.29 16.08 -11.35
C LEU A 142 2.76 15.75 -12.76
N PRO A 143 1.46 15.88 -13.02
CA PRO A 143 0.91 15.77 -14.36
C PRO A 143 1.48 16.89 -15.24
N LYS A 144 1.67 16.61 -16.53
CA LYS A 144 1.97 17.67 -17.51
C LYS A 144 0.73 18.57 -17.63
N ALA A 145 0.97 19.89 -17.62
CA ALA A 145 -0.04 20.90 -17.89
C ALA A 145 -0.59 20.78 -19.32
#